data_AF-I0YUW7-F1
#
_entry.id   AF-I0YUW7-F1
#
_cell.length_a   1.000
_cell.length_b   1.000
_cell.length_c   1.000
_cell.angle_alpha   90.00
_cell.angle_beta   90.00
_cell.angle_gamma   90.00
#
_symmetry.space_group_name_H-M   'P 1'
#
loop_
_entity.id
_entity.type
_entity.pdbx_description
1 polymer ?
#
loop_
_entity_poly.entity_id
_entity_poly.type
_entity_poly.pdbx_seq_one_letter_code
_entity_poly.pdbx_strand_id
1 'polypeptide(L)'
;MAQVLREHRDTLVSVMETFVHDPLCEWTQRKHQRSSAEEMDNPQAKDALATLEGRLTGTLMGVRSIPCLPLSAEGQAHRLIAEATDKENLGCMYIWWMPWF
;
A
#
# COMPACT_ATOMS: atom_id res chain seq x y z
N MET A 1 15.26 -6.74 -5.86
CA MET A 1 14.59 -5.51 -5.37
C MET A 1 13.78 -5.78 -4.10
N ALA A 2 12.76 -6.65 -4.11
CA ALA A 2 11.93 -6.93 -2.91
C ALA A 2 12.73 -7.42 -1.69
N GLN A 3 13.78 -8.21 -1.89
CA GLN A 3 14.65 -8.66 -0.79
C GLN A 3 15.39 -7.50 -0.10
N VAL A 4 15.94 -6.56 -0.88
CA VAL A 4 16.62 -5.36 -0.35
C VAL A 4 15.64 -4.48 0.43
N LEU A 5 14.40 -4.34 -0.04
CA LEU A 5 13.36 -3.58 0.69
C LEU A 5 13.00 -4.23 2.03
N ARG A 6 13.04 -5.57 2.11
CA ARG A 6 12.82 -6.31 3.36
C ARG A 6 13.98 -6.18 4.34
N GLU A 7 15.20 -6.22 3.82
CA GLU A 7 16.43 -6.06 4.60
C GLU A 7 16.49 -4.66 5.24
N HIS A 8 16.07 -3.62 4.50
CA HIS A 8 16.07 -2.22 4.97
C HIS A 8 14.67 -1.70 5.37
N ARG A 9 13.77 -2.58 5.80
CA ARG A 9 12.37 -2.20 6.10
C ARG A 9 12.27 -1.11 7.16
N ASP A 10 13.10 -1.16 8.20
CA ASP A 10 13.01 -0.23 9.34
C ASP A 10 13.36 1.21 8.88
N THR A 11 14.34 1.35 7.98
CA THR A 11 14.67 2.63 7.35
C THR A 11 13.53 3.14 6.47
N LEU A 12 12.88 2.25 5.70
CA LEU A 12 11.74 2.62 4.85
C LEU A 12 10.53 3.05 5.67
N VAL A 13 10.20 2.33 6.74
CA VAL A 13 9.12 2.68 7.67
C VAL A 13 9.40 4.02 8.31
N SER A 14 10.62 4.27 8.79
CA SER A 14 10.99 5.55 9.39
C SER A 14 10.85 6.74 8.42
N VAL A 15 11.21 6.56 7.14
CA VAL A 15 10.95 7.58 6.11
C VAL A 15 9.44 7.74 5.88
N MET A 16 8.69 6.64 5.82
CA MET A 16 7.24 6.67 5.62
C MET A 16 6.48 7.34 6.76
N GLU A 17 6.94 7.21 8.00
CA GLU A 17 6.39 7.91 9.19
C GLU A 17 6.38 9.43 9.01
N THR A 18 7.35 10.00 8.28
CA THR A 18 7.37 11.44 8.02
C THR A 18 6.16 11.91 7.20
N PHE A 19 5.61 11.08 6.31
CA PHE A 19 4.41 11.41 5.52
C PHE A 19 3.11 11.41 6.35
N VAL A 20 3.10 10.77 7.53
CA VAL A 20 1.98 10.85 8.47
C VAL A 20 1.84 12.29 8.99
N HIS A 21 2.97 12.97 9.16
CA HIS A 21 3.05 14.31 9.74
C HIS A 21 3.20 15.42 8.68
N ASP A 22 3.26 15.08 7.40
CA ASP A 22 3.38 16.07 6.32
C ASP A 22 2.03 16.77 6.08
N PRO A 23 1.93 18.10 6.35
CA PRO A 23 0.68 18.85 6.18
C PRO A 23 0.24 19.00 4.72
N LEU A 24 1.10 18.68 3.74
CA LEU A 24 0.78 18.69 2.33
C LEU A 24 0.29 17.33 1.83
N CYS A 25 0.43 16.28 2.62
CA CYS A 25 0.04 14.94 2.24
C CYS A 25 -1.48 14.75 2.42
N GLU A 26 -2.21 14.67 1.31
CA GLU A 26 -3.67 14.56 1.31
C GLU A 26 -4.13 13.10 1.45
N TRP A 27 -4.33 12.64 2.68
CA TRP A 27 -4.84 11.30 2.97
C TRP A 27 -6.37 11.20 2.90
N THR A 28 -7.06 12.34 2.90
CA THR A 28 -8.53 12.42 2.82
C THR A 28 -8.92 13.34 1.68
N GLN A 29 -9.98 12.98 0.95
CA GLN A 29 -10.59 13.93 0.02
C GLN A 29 -11.15 15.10 0.83
N ARG A 30 -10.66 16.31 0.53
CA ARG A 30 -11.02 17.58 1.19
C ARG A 30 -12.54 17.69 1.41
N LYS A 31 -13.03 17.32 2.58
CA LYS A 31 -14.28 17.91 3.09
C LYS A 31 -13.92 19.32 3.52
N HIS A 32 -14.69 20.26 3.02
CA HIS A 32 -14.48 21.70 3.09
C HIS A 32 -14.59 22.23 4.53
N GLN A 33 -13.69 21.87 5.44
CA GLN A 33 -13.60 22.48 6.77
C GLN A 33 -12.14 22.78 7.11
N ARG A 34 -11.84 24.06 6.91
CA ARG A 34 -10.65 24.73 7.38
C ARG A 34 -10.90 25.07 8.85
N SER A 35 -10.54 24.18 9.75
CA SER A 35 -10.48 24.48 11.17
C SER A 35 -9.28 23.77 11.78
N SER A 36 -8.44 24.59 12.40
CA SER A 36 -7.40 24.27 13.38
C SER A 36 -6.30 23.29 12.96
N ALA A 37 -5.07 23.76 13.12
CA ALA A 37 -3.88 22.95 13.28
C ALA A 37 -3.95 22.16 14.60
N GLU A 38 -4.95 21.28 14.72
CA GLU A 38 -5.05 20.29 15.78
C GLU A 38 -4.19 19.09 15.38
N GLU A 39 -3.42 18.58 16.34
CA GLU A 39 -2.45 17.49 16.18
C GLU A 39 -3.03 16.39 15.30
N MET A 40 -2.45 16.29 14.10
CA MET A 40 -2.95 15.49 12.98
C MET A 40 -2.65 14.01 13.25
N ASP A 41 -3.32 13.42 14.24
CA ASP A 41 -3.42 11.97 14.32
C ASP A 41 -4.28 11.52 13.14
N ASN A 42 -3.62 11.17 12.04
CA ASN A 42 -4.26 10.78 10.81
C ASN A 42 -4.43 9.25 10.78
N PRO A 43 -5.61 8.71 11.15
CA PRO A 43 -5.81 7.27 11.26
C PRO A 43 -5.60 6.56 9.92
N GLN A 44 -5.87 7.22 8.80
CA GLN A 44 -5.67 6.65 7.46
C GLN A 44 -4.19 6.52 7.11
N ALA A 45 -3.36 7.46 7.54
CA ALA A 45 -1.92 7.38 7.35
C ALA A 45 -1.31 6.24 8.19
N LYS A 46 -1.79 6.04 9.43
CA LYS A 46 -1.40 4.91 10.28
C LYS A 46 -1.81 3.56 9.69
N ASP A 47 -3.02 3.46 9.12
CA ASP A 47 -3.48 2.24 8.46
C ASP A 47 -2.66 1.92 7.18
N ALA A 48 -2.27 2.95 6.44
CA ALA A 48 -1.39 2.82 5.29
C ALA A 48 0.02 2.31 5.69
N LEU A 49 0.57 2.81 6.81
CA LEU A 49 1.83 2.30 7.36
C LEU A 49 1.72 0.82 7.77
N ALA A 50 0.67 0.44 8.50
CA ALA A 50 0.45 -0.95 8.89
C ALA A 50 0.30 -1.88 7.67
N THR A 51 -0.40 -1.40 6.63
CA THR A 51 -0.52 -2.11 5.35
C THR A 51 0.82 -2.27 4.65
N LEU A 52 1.65 -1.23 4.65
CA LEU A 52 2.98 -1.25 4.06
C LEU A 52 3.90 -2.25 4.79
N GLU A 53 3.89 -2.25 6.11
CA GLU A 53 4.66 -3.20 6.93
C GLU A 53 4.28 -4.65 6.63
N GLY A 54 2.98 -4.95 6.56
CA GLY A 54 2.52 -6.29 6.21
C GLY A 54 2.91 -6.70 4.78
N ARG A 55 2.91 -5.75 3.83
CA ARG A 55 3.36 -6.01 2.44
C ARG A 55 4.86 -6.27 2.36
N LEU A 56 5.67 -5.49 3.08
CA LEU A 56 7.12 -5.70 3.17
C LEU A 56 7.42 -7.07 3.80
N THR A 57 6.75 -7.42 4.90
CA THR A 57 7.00 -8.67 5.64
C THR A 57 6.56 -9.92 4.87
N GLY A 58 5.66 -9.77 3.90
CA GLY A 58 5.15 -10.91 3.14
C GLY A 58 3.82 -11.46 3.63
N THR A 59 3.19 -10.81 4.60
CA THR A 59 1.98 -11.29 5.31
C THR A 59 0.70 -10.69 4.76
N LEU A 60 0.77 -9.58 4.03
CA LEU A 60 -0.35 -9.00 3.29
C LEU A 60 -0.11 -9.10 1.79
N MET A 61 -1.14 -9.51 1.05
CA MET A 61 -1.01 -9.81 -0.37
C MET A 61 -2.11 -9.21 -1.25
N GLY A 62 -1.70 -8.78 -2.43
CA GLY A 62 -2.59 -8.36 -3.50
C GLY A 62 -3.22 -7.01 -3.32
N VAL A 63 -4.12 -6.63 -4.21
CA VAL A 63 -4.85 -5.36 -4.16
C VAL A 63 -5.77 -5.32 -2.94
N ARG A 64 -6.33 -6.48 -2.56
CA ARG A 64 -7.26 -6.63 -1.43
C ARG A 64 -6.57 -6.76 -0.07
N SER A 65 -5.24 -6.66 0.01
CA SER A 65 -4.45 -6.79 1.25
C SER A 65 -4.86 -8.03 2.06
N ILE A 66 -4.98 -9.18 1.39
CA ILE A 66 -5.44 -10.43 2.02
C ILE A 66 -4.34 -10.95 2.96
N PRO A 67 -4.64 -11.22 4.24
CA PRO A 67 -3.69 -11.85 5.15
C PRO A 67 -3.29 -13.24 4.68
N CYS A 68 -2.00 -13.55 4.74
CA CYS A 68 -1.45 -14.84 4.35
C CYS A 68 -0.20 -15.19 5.18
N LEU A 69 0.24 -16.45 5.07
CA LEU A 69 1.53 -16.87 5.58
C LEU A 69 2.65 -16.05 4.91
N PRO A 70 3.72 -15.69 5.64
CA PRO A 70 4.82 -14.89 5.09
C PRO A 70 5.45 -15.60 3.88
N LEU A 71 5.27 -15.01 2.70
CA LEU A 71 5.79 -15.55 1.46
C LEU A 71 7.23 -15.10 1.21
N SER A 72 8.00 -15.91 0.49
CA SER A 72 9.29 -15.48 -0.06
C SER A 72 9.08 -14.33 -1.06
N ALA A 73 10.15 -13.58 -1.36
CA ALA A 73 10.08 -12.52 -2.37
C ALA A 73 9.62 -13.05 -3.74
N GLU A 74 10.09 -14.24 -4.13
CA GLU A 74 9.70 -14.92 -5.36
C GLU A 74 8.23 -15.37 -5.32
N GLY A 75 7.79 -15.97 -4.21
CA GLY A 75 6.40 -16.38 -4.03
C GLY A 75 5.43 -15.19 -4.05
N GLN A 76 5.84 -14.07 -3.46
CA GLN A 76 5.09 -12.82 -3.56
C GLN A 76 4.97 -12.33 -5.00
N ALA A 77 6.09 -12.27 -5.72
CA ALA A 77 6.11 -11.82 -7.11
C ALA A 77 5.24 -12.71 -7.99
N HIS A 78 5.38 -14.04 -7.87
CA HIS A 78 4.59 -14.99 -8.65
C HIS A 78 3.08 -14.81 -8.44
N ARG A 79 2.65 -14.62 -7.19
CA ARG A 79 1.23 -14.44 -6.90
C ARG A 79 0.68 -13.08 -7.34
N LEU A 80 1.47 -12.02 -7.26
CA LEU A 80 1.08 -10.71 -7.80
C LEU A 80 0.95 -10.77 -9.33
N ILE A 81 1.82 -11.50 -10.03
CA ILE A 81 1.70 -11.74 -11.47
C ILE A 81 0.41 -12.49 -11.79
N ALA A 82 0.10 -13.55 -11.02
CA ALA A 82 -1.14 -14.30 -11.19
C ALA A 82 -2.39 -13.42 -10.99
N GLU A 83 -2.39 -12.55 -9.98
CA GLU A 83 -3.50 -11.62 -9.72
C GLU A 83 -3.64 -10.55 -10.81
N ALA A 84 -2.53 -10.02 -11.31
CA ALA A 84 -2.52 -9.01 -12.37
C ALA A 84 -2.93 -9.56 -13.75
N THR A 85 -2.82 -10.87 -13.96
CA THR A 85 -3.19 -11.55 -15.21
C THR A 85 -4.56 -12.23 -15.15
N ASP A 86 -5.23 -12.19 -14.00
CA ASP A 86 -6.57 -12.74 -13.81
C ASP A 86 -7.60 -11.94 -14.61
N LYS A 87 -8.34 -12.64 -15.48
CA LYS A 87 -9.35 -12.05 -16.36
C LYS A 87 -10.48 -11.37 -15.60
N GLU A 88 -10.85 -11.89 -14.43
CA GLU A 88 -11.90 -11.27 -13.61
C GLU A 88 -11.42 -9.93 -13.05
N ASN A 89 -10.16 -9.86 -12.59
CA ASN A 89 -9.57 -8.61 -12.11
C ASN A 89 -9.39 -7.60 -13.24
N LEU A 90 -8.91 -8.04 -14.40
CA LEU A 90 -8.78 -7.22 -15.61
C LEU A 90 -10.15 -6.67 -16.06
N GLY A 91 -11.21 -7.47 -15.98
CA GLY A 91 -12.58 -7.03 -16.26
C GLY A 91 -13.13 -5.98 -15.29
N CYS A 92 -12.59 -5.91 -14.07
CA CYS A 92 -12.94 -4.91 -13.07
C CYS A 92 -12.15 -3.60 -13.20
N MET A 93 -11.15 -3.53 -14.07
CA MET A 93 -10.33 -2.33 -14.23
C MET A 93 -11.10 -1.21 -14.93
N TYR A 94 -10.70 0.04 -14.64
CA TYR A 94 -11.22 1.19 -15.35
C TYR A 94 -10.93 1.08 -16.85
N ILE A 95 -11.95 1.30 -17.69
CA ILE A 95 -11.87 1.08 -19.14
C ILE A 95 -10.68 1.78 -19.80
N TRP A 96 -10.30 2.97 -19.33
CA TRP A 96 -9.19 3.74 -19.92
C TRP A 96 -7.80 3.25 -19.53
N TRP A 97 -7.70 2.26 -18.64
CA TRP A 97 -6.44 1.55 -18.39
C TRP A 97 -6.19 0.45 -19.43
N MET A 98 -7.15 0.22 -20.34
CA MET A 98 -7.03 -0.69 -21.48
C MET A 98 -6.55 -2.10 -21.09
N PRO A 99 -7.22 -2.81 -20.15
CA PRO A 99 -6.80 -4.12 -19.65
C PRO A 99 -6.79 -5.26 -20.70
N TRP A 100 -7.26 -5.00 -21.92
CA TRP A 100 -7.31 -5.94 -23.05
C TRP A 100 -6.13 -5.82 -24.01
N PHE A 101 -5.23 -4.85 -23.80
CA PHE A 101 -4.04 -4.61 -24.62
C PHE A 101 -2.81 -5.29 -24.00
#